data_AF-A0AAI9I9Z1-F1
#
_entry.id   AF-A0AAI9I9Z1-F1
#
_cell.length_a   1.000
_cell.length_b   1.000
_cell.length_c   1.000
_cell.angle_alpha   90.00
_cell.angle_beta   90.00
_cell.angle_gamma   90.00
#
_symmetry.space_group_name_H-M   'P 1'
#
loop_
_entity.id
_entity.type
_entity.pdbx_description
1 polymer ?
#
loop_
_entity_poly.entity_id
_entity_poly.type
_entity_poly.pdbx_seq_one_letter_code
_entity_poly.pdbx_strand_id
1 'polypeptide(L)'
;MPNLTFFIRQDQMPAAQSLDRLTARCTQLCTKILEARPENIHIIYVAVDHGTGHPAFADVRYRISANRTPAVMEDFMQQLDEAIQDHTGLLPRIRCFAYAAQSISARH
;
A
#
# COMPACT_ATOMS: atom_id res chain seq x y z
N MET A 1 9.90 -2.13 -6.53
CA MET A 1 9.59 -3.22 -5.59
C MET A 1 8.83 -2.69 -4.37
N PRO A 2 7.74 -1.92 -4.54
CA PRO A 2 6.78 -1.73 -3.45
C PRO A 2 5.90 -2.98 -3.32
N ASN A 3 5.77 -3.48 -2.09
CA ASN A 3 4.75 -4.46 -1.70
C ASN A 3 3.78 -3.74 -0.76
N LEU A 4 2.50 -3.74 -1.11
CA LEU A 4 1.43 -3.17 -0.30
C LEU A 4 0.55 -4.33 0.16
N THR A 5 0.50 -4.57 1.47
CA THR A 5 -0.42 -5.53 2.07
C THR A 5 -1.45 -4.78 2.90
N PHE A 6 -2.71 -4.94 2.54
CA PHE A 6 -3.86 -4.38 3.25
C PHE A 6 -4.48 -5.46 4.13
N PHE A 7 -4.38 -5.27 5.43
CA PHE A 7 -5.10 -6.07 6.42
C PHE A 7 -6.39 -5.34 6.75
N ILE A 8 -7.52 -5.95 6.41
CA ILE A 8 -8.84 -5.35 6.59
C ILE A 8 -9.67 -6.30 7.46
N ARG A 9 -10.38 -5.73 8.43
CA ARG A 9 -11.35 -6.48 9.24
C ARG A 9 -12.29 -7.29 8.36
N GLN A 10 -12.42 -8.58 8.66
CA GLN A 10 -13.20 -9.51 7.83
C GLN A 10 -14.66 -9.06 7.64
N ASP A 11 -15.29 -8.52 8.67
CA ASP A 11 -16.66 -8.00 8.65
C ASP A 11 -16.81 -6.66 7.90
N GLN A 12 -15.70 -6.03 7.51
CA GLN A 12 -15.66 -4.74 6.82
C GLN A 12 -14.91 -4.82 5.49
N MET A 13 -14.63 -6.03 4.98
CA MET A 13 -13.96 -6.22 3.70
C MET A 13 -14.81 -5.61 2.56
N PRO A 14 -14.25 -4.70 1.74
CA PRO A 14 -14.98 -4.12 0.62
C PRO A 14 -15.35 -5.15 -0.44
N ALA A 15 -16.35 -4.81 -1.26
CA ALA A 15 -16.69 -5.59 -2.44
C ALA A 15 -15.51 -5.65 -3.43
N ALA A 16 -15.43 -6.73 -4.20
CA ALA A 16 -14.35 -6.95 -5.17
C ALA A 16 -14.12 -5.75 -6.11
N GLN A 17 -15.20 -5.11 -6.61
CA GLN A 17 -15.08 -3.93 -7.48
C GLN A 17 -14.39 -2.74 -6.78
N SER A 18 -14.61 -2.55 -5.48
CA SER A 18 -13.91 -1.52 -4.71
C SER A 18 -12.42 -1.86 -4.57
N LEU A 19 -12.08 -3.13 -4.34
CA LEU A 19 -10.71 -3.61 -4.27
C LEU A 19 -9.98 -3.49 -5.63
N ASP A 20 -10.66 -3.74 -6.74
CA ASP A 20 -10.11 -3.57 -8.09
C ASP A 20 -9.77 -2.10 -8.37
N ARG A 21 -10.66 -1.17 -7.97
CA ARG A 21 -10.41 0.28 -8.10
C ARG A 21 -9.26 0.73 -7.22
N LEU A 22 -9.21 0.28 -5.97
CA LEU A 22 -8.09 0.55 -5.07
C LEU A 22 -6.78 -0.01 -5.63
N THR A 23 -6.78 -1.23 -6.18
CA THR A 23 -5.61 -1.84 -6.82
C THR A 23 -5.10 -1.00 -7.98
N ALA A 24 -6.00 -0.54 -8.85
CA ALA A 24 -5.66 0.33 -9.97
C ALA A 24 -5.06 1.65 -9.48
N ARG A 25 -5.65 2.28 -8.46
CA ARG A 25 -5.17 3.52 -7.87
C ARG A 25 -3.80 3.34 -7.21
N CYS A 26 -3.61 2.30 -6.40
CA CYS A 26 -2.31 1.98 -5.77
C CYS A 26 -1.21 1.71 -6.81
N THR A 27 -1.55 1.04 -7.91
CA THR A 27 -0.62 0.83 -9.04
C THR A 27 -0.19 2.15 -9.66
N GLN A 28 -1.12 3.10 -9.85
CA GLN A 28 -0.79 4.45 -10.31
C GLN A 28 0.10 5.20 -9.32
N LEU A 29 -0.22 5.19 -8.03
CA LEU A 29 0.61 5.84 -7.00
C LEU A 29 2.04 5.27 -6.98
N CYS A 30 2.16 3.94 -7.03
CA CYS A 30 3.45 3.28 -7.07
C CYS A 30 4.26 3.61 -8.34
N THR A 31 3.62 3.66 -9.50
CA THR A 31 4.31 3.96 -10.77
C THR A 31 4.65 5.45 -10.92
N LYS A 32 3.79 6.35 -10.47
CA LYS A 32 3.92 7.80 -10.70
C LYS A 32 4.67 8.53 -9.60
N ILE A 33 4.51 8.13 -8.33
CA ILE A 33 5.15 8.79 -7.19
C ILE A 33 6.42 8.03 -6.79
N LEU A 34 6.31 6.71 -6.63
CA LEU A 34 7.45 5.88 -6.21
C LEU A 34 8.33 5.42 -7.38
N GLU A 35 8.00 5.80 -8.62
CA GLU A 35 8.67 5.41 -9.86
C GLU A 35 8.94 3.89 -9.94
N ALA A 36 7.99 3.10 -9.42
CA ALA A 36 8.08 1.65 -9.49
C ALA A 36 7.75 1.18 -10.91
N ARG A 37 8.53 0.23 -11.40
CA ARG A 37 8.15 -0.51 -12.61
C ARG A 37 6.95 -1.43 -12.30
N PRO A 38 5.91 -1.49 -13.16
CA PRO A 38 4.68 -2.25 -12.90
C PRO A 38 4.91 -3.69 -12.45
N GLU A 39 5.85 -4.40 -13.08
CA GLU A 39 6.18 -5.79 -12.79
C GLU A 39 6.79 -6.00 -11.39
N ASN A 40 7.20 -4.93 -10.71
CA ASN A 40 7.75 -4.97 -9.36
C ASN A 40 6.75 -4.53 -8.29
N ILE A 41 5.49 -4.30 -8.64
CA ILE A 41 4.44 -3.90 -7.70
C ILE A 41 3.69 -5.15 -7.27
N HIS A 42 3.50 -5.30 -5.97
CA HIS A 42 2.72 -6.41 -5.42
C HIS A 42 1.68 -5.85 -4.45
N ILE A 43 0.40 -6.20 -4.64
CA ILE A 43 -0.72 -5.70 -3.85
C ILE A 43 -1.53 -6.89 -3.34
N ILE A 44 -1.77 -6.96 -2.04
CA ILE A 44 -2.46 -8.07 -1.36
C ILE A 44 -3.55 -7.51 -0.44
N TYR A 45 -4.70 -8.16 -0.42
CA TYR A 45 -5.76 -7.93 0.57
C TYR A 45 -5.92 -9.16 1.45
N VAL A 46 -5.92 -8.95 2.76
CA VAL A 46 -6.04 -10.02 3.77
C VAL A 46 -7.20 -9.68 4.70
N ALA A 47 -8.21 -10.55 4.72
CA ALA A 47 -9.26 -10.50 5.74
C ALA A 47 -8.68 -10.97 7.08
N VAL A 48 -8.91 -10.22 8.14
CA VAL A 48 -8.35 -10.51 9.47
C VAL A 48 -9.33 -10.21 10.60
N ASP A 49 -9.15 -10.88 11.73
CA ASP A 49 -9.77 -10.50 13.00
C ASP A 49 -8.84 -9.52 13.74
N HIS A 50 -9.23 -8.25 13.82
CA HIS A 50 -8.47 -7.24 14.56
C HIS A 50 -8.84 -7.26 16.05
N GLY A 51 -7.83 -7.18 16.92
CA GLY A 51 -8.05 -6.90 18.35
C GLY A 51 -8.31 -5.42 18.61
N THR A 52 -7.34 -4.56 18.29
CA THR A 52 -7.41 -3.10 18.52
C THR A 52 -6.87 -2.31 17.32
N GLY A 53 -7.25 -1.03 17.23
CA GLY A 53 -6.79 -0.11 16.19
C GLY A 53 -7.82 0.14 15.10
N HIS A 54 -7.35 0.69 13.96
CA HIS A 54 -8.19 1.01 12.82
C HIS A 54 -8.64 -0.24 12.06
N PRO A 55 -9.80 -0.20 11.37
CA PRO A 55 -10.37 -1.34 10.66
C PRO A 55 -9.60 -1.74 9.39
N ALA A 56 -8.70 -0.87 8.90
CA ALA A 56 -7.75 -1.16 7.85
C ALA A 56 -6.32 -0.82 8.29
N PHE A 57 -5.37 -1.68 7.95
CA PHE A 57 -3.94 -1.45 8.14
C PHE A 57 -3.20 -1.72 6.83
N ALA A 58 -2.42 -0.74 6.36
CA ALA A 58 -1.58 -0.87 5.17
C ALA A 58 -0.10 -1.03 5.59
N ASP A 59 0.46 -2.20 5.32
CA ASP A 59 1.89 -2.48 5.42
C ASP A 59 2.52 -2.25 4.05
N VAL A 60 3.30 -1.18 3.92
CA VAL A 60 3.99 -0.81 2.69
C VAL A 60 5.48 -1.08 2.84
N ARG A 61 6.02 -2.01 2.07
CA ARG A 61 7.45 -2.34 2.07
C ARG A 61 8.07 -1.95 0.76
N TYR A 62 9.19 -1.24 0.81
CA TYR A 62 9.83 -0.77 -0.41
C TYR A 62 11.35 -0.69 -0.28
N ARG A 63 12.02 -0.71 -1.43
CA ARG A 63 13.47 -0.51 -1.52
C ARG A 63 13.79 0.98 -1.48
N ILE A 64 14.81 1.38 -0.72
CA ILE A 64 15.34 2.75 -0.74
C ILE A 64 15.90 3.07 -2.14
N SER A 65 15.65 4.28 -2.63
CA SER A 65 16.21 4.82 -3.86
C SER A 65 16.33 6.33 -3.73
N ALA A 66 17.24 6.96 -4.51
CA ALA A 66 17.43 8.41 -4.50
C ALA A 66 16.12 9.19 -4.75
N ASN A 67 15.23 8.63 -5.56
CA ASN A 67 13.97 9.26 -5.96
C ASN A 67 12.84 9.08 -4.94
N ARG A 68 13.08 8.39 -3.81
CA ARG A 68 12.09 8.16 -2.73
C ARG A 68 12.50 8.92 -1.48
N THR A 69 12.53 10.24 -1.59
CA THR A 69 12.87 11.15 -0.49
C THR A 69 11.76 11.13 0.56
N PRO A 70 12.01 11.64 1.79
CA PRO A 70 10.97 11.76 2.81
C PRO A 70 9.72 12.51 2.32
N ALA A 71 9.89 13.61 1.58
CA ALA A 71 8.77 14.39 1.03
C ALA A 71 7.96 13.60 -0.02
N VAL A 72 8.62 12.83 -0.88
CA VAL A 72 7.95 11.94 -1.85
C VAL A 72 7.17 10.84 -1.12
N MET A 73 7.72 10.30 -0.03
CA MET A 73 7.05 9.29 0.77
C MET A 73 5.87 9.85 1.55
N GLU A 74 5.95 11.09 2.03
CA GLU A 74 4.85 11.79 2.68
C GLU A 74 3.69 12.03 1.71
N ASP A 75 3.97 12.54 0.50
CA ASP A 75 2.97 12.68 -0.57
C ASP A 75 2.34 11.34 -0.97
N PHE A 76 3.16 10.29 -1.13
CA PHE A 76 2.66 8.94 -1.38
C PHE A 76 1.73 8.46 -0.26
N MET A 77 2.10 8.67 1.00
CA MET A 77 1.29 8.24 2.15
C MET A 77 -0.03 8.99 2.23
N GLN A 78 -0.03 10.30 1.98
CA GLN A 78 -1.23 11.12 1.94
C GLN A 78 -2.20 10.64 0.86
N GLN A 79 -1.72 10.45 -0.38
CA GLN A 79 -2.57 9.99 -1.48
C GLN A 79 -3.01 8.53 -1.33
N LEU A 80 -2.21 7.69 -0.66
CA LEU A 80 -2.60 6.32 -0.33
C LEU A 80 -3.72 6.31 0.70
N ASP A 81 -3.64 7.17 1.72
CA ASP A 81 -4.68 7.35 2.73
C ASP A 81 -6.02 7.74 2.10
N GLU A 82 -6.01 8.77 1.25
CA GLU A 82 -7.16 9.21 0.46
C GLU A 82 -7.72 8.09 -0.42
N ALA A 83 -6.86 7.36 -1.15
CA ALA A 83 -7.30 6.27 -2.03
C ALA A 83 -8.00 5.14 -1.26
N ILE A 84 -7.51 4.81 -0.07
CA ILE A 84 -8.16 3.79 0.78
C ILE A 84 -9.52 4.32 1.23
N GLN A 85 -9.59 5.54 1.76
CA GLN A 85 -10.84 6.14 2.22
C GLN A 85 -11.88 6.22 1.10
N ASP A 86 -11.51 6.69 -0.10
CA ASP A 86 -12.41 6.87 -1.24
C ASP A 86 -12.98 5.56 -1.77
N HIS A 87 -12.18 4.48 -1.75
CA HIS A 87 -12.58 3.21 -2.35
C HIS A 87 -13.16 2.21 -1.36
N THR A 88 -12.84 2.34 -0.07
CA THR A 88 -13.28 1.39 0.96
C THR A 88 -14.16 2.03 2.04
N GLY A 89 -14.16 3.37 2.17
CA GLY A 89 -14.82 4.08 3.27
C GLY A 89 -14.18 3.83 4.64
N LEU A 90 -12.96 3.26 4.69
CA LEU A 90 -12.28 2.90 5.93
C LEU A 90 -11.16 3.89 6.20
N LEU A 91 -11.01 4.29 7.46
CA LEU A 91 -9.81 4.99 7.93
C LEU A 91 -8.68 3.97 8.09
N PRO A 92 -7.56 4.10 7.36
CA PRO A 92 -6.45 3.19 7.47
C PRO A 92 -5.45 3.63 8.55
N ARG A 93 -4.67 2.68 9.05
CA ARG A 93 -3.35 2.96 9.61
C ARG A 93 -2.29 2.57 8.59
N ILE A 94 -1.47 3.51 8.15
CA ILE A 94 -0.40 3.24 7.18
C ILE A 94 0.94 3.15 7.89
N ARG A 95 1.74 2.14 7.57
CA ARG A 95 3.15 2.06 7.94
C ARG A 95 4.00 1.70 6.74
N CYS A 96 5.05 2.48 6.54
CA CYS A 96 5.99 2.31 5.44
C CYS A 96 7.33 1.82 6.00
N PHE A 97 7.86 0.73 5.45
CA PHE A 97 9.12 0.12 5.81
C PHE A 97 10.08 0.16 4.63
N ALA A 98 11.16 0.93 4.79
CA ALA A 98 12.19 1.09 3.78
C ALA A 98 13.34 0.12 4.03
N TYR A 99 13.79 -0.58 2.97
CA TYR A 99 14.93 -1.49 3.03
C TYR A 99 16.06 -1.01 2.12
N ALA A 100 17.30 -1.11 2.60
CA ALA A 100 18.46 -0.90 1.74
C ALA A 100 18.43 -1.87 0.54
N ALA A 101 19.04 -1.49 -0.59
CA ALA A 101 18.95 -2.26 -1.82
C ALA A 101 19.43 -3.72 -1.68
N GLN A 102 20.48 -3.91 -0.89
CA GLN A 102 21.09 -5.20 -0.55
C GLN A 102 20.30 -6.02 0.49
N SER A 103 19.31 -5.42 1.17
CA SER A 103 18.53 -6.06 2.23
C SER A 103 17.23 -6.69 1.73
N ILE A 104 16.91 -6.53 0.44
CA ILE A 104 15.69 -7.08 -0.17
C ILE A 104 16.02 -7.75 -1.50
N SER A 105 15.71 -9.04 -1.57
CA SER A 105 15.78 -9.84 -2.79
C SER A 105 14.39 -10.28 -3.19
N ALA A 106 14.12 -10.40 -4.49
CA ALA A 106 12.92 -11.05 -4.99
C ALA A 106 13.28 -11.94 -6.17
N ARG A 107 12.41 -12.91 -6.44
CA ARG A 107 12.51 -13.82 -7.57
C ARG A 107 11.10 -13.94 -8.15
N HIS A 108 11.04 -13.98 -9.48
CA HIS A 108 9.84 -13.91 -10.31
C HIS A 108 9.31 -12.48 -10.46
#